data_AF-A0A6V7DL58-F1
#
_entry.id   AF-A0A6V7DL58-F1
#
_cell.length_a   1.000
_cell.length_b   1.000
_cell.length_c   1.000
_cell.angle_alpha   90.00
_cell.angle_beta   90.00
_cell.angle_gamma   90.00
#
_symmetry.space_group_name_H-M   'P 1'
#
loop_
_entity.id
_entity.type
_entity.pdbx_description
1 polymer ?
#
loop_
_entity_poly.entity_id
_entity_poly.type
_entity_poly.pdbx_seq_one_letter_code
_entity_poly.pdbx_strand_id
1 'polypeptide(L)'
;MGYFLRRASIDPQFLIEIEETRYTLLANARKTLIDAGTFEQHYELLLGNFKAYEIFCAQVSLQSSIEIAFGYDTWGEILSEANRNVINFLTTTKMYADQVGRNFKHVELGESFSKQAARLLSEAYDISLAYRFLYELRNHVQHRGSADIRVKMTRRIRFLL
;
A
#
# COMPACT_ATOMS: atom_id res chain seq x y z
N MET A 1 -16.80 5.49 -40.34
CA MET A 1 -15.39 5.28 -39.94
C MET A 1 -15.24 3.82 -39.57
N GLY A 2 -14.24 3.11 -40.11
CA GLY A 2 -14.02 1.68 -39.81
C GLY A 2 -13.19 1.49 -38.54
N TYR A 3 -13.44 0.41 -37.80
CA TYR A 3 -12.68 0.03 -36.61
C TYR A 3 -11.75 -1.14 -36.94
N PHE A 4 -10.50 -1.09 -36.47
CA PHE A 4 -9.48 -2.09 -36.84
C PHE A 4 -8.71 -2.58 -35.62
N LEU A 5 -8.45 -3.88 -35.57
CA LEU A 5 -7.45 -4.49 -34.70
C LEU A 5 -6.13 -4.62 -35.45
N ARG A 6 -5.05 -4.25 -34.76
CA ARG A 6 -3.69 -4.39 -35.25
C ARG A 6 -2.84 -5.05 -34.18
N ARG A 7 -1.98 -5.98 -34.59
CA ARG A 7 -0.92 -6.51 -33.74
C ARG A 7 0.23 -5.52 -33.68
N ALA A 8 0.72 -5.22 -32.48
CA ALA A 8 1.95 -4.48 -32.28
C ALA A 8 3.15 -5.42 -32.48
N SER A 9 3.52 -5.66 -33.74
CA SER A 9 4.70 -6.45 -34.14
C SER A 9 5.53 -5.68 -35.18
N ILE A 10 6.82 -6.01 -35.28
CA ILE A 10 7.75 -5.44 -36.26
C ILE A 10 7.48 -6.01 -37.67
N ASP A 11 6.95 -7.22 -37.76
CA ASP A 11 6.52 -7.91 -38.99
C ASP A 11 5.36 -7.21 -39.73
N PRO A 12 5.08 -7.58 -41.01
CA PRO A 12 3.96 -7.05 -41.77
C PRO A 12 2.65 -7.08 -40.99
N GLN A 13 2.00 -5.93 -40.92
CA GLN A 13 0.86 -5.73 -40.04
C GLN A 13 -0.42 -6.21 -40.72
N PHE A 14 -1.06 -7.19 -40.08
CA PHE A 14 -2.41 -7.58 -40.42
C PHE A 14 -3.41 -6.65 -39.72
N LEU A 15 -4.24 -5.99 -40.54
CA LEU A 15 -5.37 -5.19 -40.10
C LEU A 15 -6.62 -6.07 -40.17
N ILE A 16 -7.24 -6.31 -39.03
CA ILE A 16 -8.50 -7.04 -38.95
C ILE A 16 -9.59 -6.00 -38.71
N GLU A 17 -10.48 -5.82 -39.68
CA GLU A 17 -11.66 -4.98 -39.49
C GLU A 17 -12.56 -5.63 -38.42
N ILE A 18 -13.04 -4.79 -37.51
CA ILE A 18 -13.92 -5.19 -36.43
C ILE A 18 -15.14 -4.28 -36.37
N GLU A 19 -16.18 -4.80 -35.74
CA GLU A 19 -17.35 -4.01 -35.40
C GLU A 19 -17.04 -2.99 -34.28
N GLU A 20 -17.75 -1.87 -34.31
CA GLU A 20 -17.69 -0.80 -33.30
C GLU A 20 -17.95 -1.31 -31.87
N THR A 21 -18.93 -2.20 -31.73
CA THR A 21 -19.29 -2.81 -30.43
C THR A 21 -18.12 -3.59 -29.86
N ARG A 22 -17.45 -4.39 -30.70
CA ARG A 22 -16.26 -5.16 -30.35
C ARG A 22 -15.08 -4.26 -30.00
N TYR A 23 -14.88 -3.16 -30.74
CA TYR A 23 -13.84 -2.18 -30.43
C TYR A 23 -14.04 -1.59 -29.04
N THR A 24 -15.26 -1.16 -28.73
CA THR A 24 -15.61 -0.54 -27.44
C THR A 24 -15.40 -1.51 -26.27
N LEU A 25 -15.81 -2.78 -26.44
CA LEU A 25 -15.58 -3.83 -25.44
C LEU A 25 -14.08 -4.05 -25.18
N LEU A 26 -13.26 -4.13 -26.23
CA LEU A 26 -11.82 -4.33 -26.11
C LEU A 26 -11.10 -3.11 -25.50
N ALA A 27 -11.53 -1.90 -25.88
CA ALA A 27 -11.01 -0.67 -25.30
C ALA A 27 -11.30 -0.58 -23.80
N ASN A 28 -12.54 -0.92 -23.40
CA ASN A 28 -12.94 -0.98 -21.99
C ASN A 28 -12.17 -2.07 -21.24
N ALA A 29 -12.04 -3.28 -21.80
CA ALA A 29 -11.27 -4.36 -21.19
C ALA A 29 -9.81 -3.97 -20.97
N ARG A 30 -9.15 -3.34 -21.97
CA ARG A 30 -7.79 -2.83 -21.83
C ARG A 30 -7.69 -1.81 -20.70
N LYS A 31 -8.63 -0.87 -20.61
CA LYS A 31 -8.64 0.14 -19.55
C LYS A 31 -8.82 -0.50 -18.17
N THR A 32 -9.69 -1.50 -18.05
CA THR A 32 -9.87 -2.27 -16.81
C THR A 32 -8.59 -2.99 -16.39
N LEU A 33 -7.87 -3.61 -17.33
CA LEU A 33 -6.60 -4.30 -17.03
C LEU A 33 -5.51 -3.33 -16.57
N ILE A 34 -5.44 -2.13 -17.16
CA ILE A 34 -4.49 -1.08 -16.74
C ILE A 34 -4.82 -0.61 -15.32
N ASP A 35 -6.10 -0.36 -15.04
CA ASP A 35 -6.56 0.04 -13.70
C ASP A 35 -6.31 -1.07 -12.66
N ALA A 36 -6.49 -2.34 -13.03
CA ALA A 36 -6.19 -3.49 -12.19
C ALA A 36 -4.70 -3.60 -11.87
N GLY A 37 -3.83 -3.51 -12.88
CA GLY A 37 -2.39 -3.52 -12.67
C GLY A 37 -1.91 -2.37 -11.78
N THR A 38 -2.49 -1.17 -11.94
CA THR A 38 -2.18 -0.02 -11.07
C THR A 38 -2.64 -0.27 -9.63
N PHE A 39 -3.82 -0.86 -9.45
CA PHE A 39 -4.33 -1.24 -8.13
C PHE A 39 -3.42 -2.27 -7.45
N GLU A 40 -2.99 -3.30 -8.17
CA GLU A 40 -2.05 -4.31 -7.69
C GLU A 40 -0.69 -3.70 -7.31
N GLN A 41 -0.12 -2.83 -8.14
CA GLN A 41 1.16 -2.16 -7.85
C GLN A 41 1.12 -1.34 -6.56
N HIS A 42 0.02 -0.62 -6.30
CA HIS A 42 -0.12 0.12 -5.04
C HIS A 42 -0.19 -0.82 -3.83
N TYR A 43 -0.86 -1.97 -3.98
CA TYR A 43 -0.95 -2.98 -2.94
C TYR A 43 0.41 -3.65 -2.68
N GLU A 44 1.16 -3.99 -3.73
CA GLU A 44 2.53 -4.52 -3.62
C GLU A 44 3.46 -3.53 -2.91
N LEU A 45 3.37 -2.24 -3.23
CA LEU A 45 4.16 -1.21 -2.56
C LEU A 45 3.85 -1.12 -1.07
N LEU A 46 2.56 -1.19 -0.69
CA LEU A 46 2.13 -1.25 0.70
C LEU A 46 2.71 -2.48 1.42
N LEU A 47 2.55 -3.67 0.83
CA LEU A 47 3.06 -4.92 1.41
C LEU A 47 4.58 -4.93 1.52
N GLY A 48 5.30 -4.37 0.54
CA GLY A 48 6.75 -4.26 0.57
C GLY A 48 7.25 -3.44 1.75
N ASN A 49 6.60 -2.30 2.03
CA ASN A 49 6.96 -1.45 3.17
C ASN A 49 6.56 -2.05 4.51
N PHE A 50 5.43 -2.74 4.59
CA PHE A 50 5.05 -3.52 5.77
C PHE A 50 6.09 -4.62 6.06
N LYS A 51 6.47 -5.39 5.04
CA LYS A 51 7.46 -6.46 5.16
C LYS A 51 8.82 -5.92 5.62
N ALA A 52 9.28 -4.78 5.06
CA ALA A 52 10.53 -4.15 5.48
C ALA A 52 10.50 -3.76 6.96
N TYR A 53 9.40 -3.15 7.42
CA TYR A 53 9.20 -2.80 8.82
C TYR A 53 9.20 -4.03 9.74
N GLU A 54 8.50 -5.11 9.37
CA GLU A 54 8.47 -6.34 10.17
C GLU A 54 9.84 -7.03 10.25
N ILE A 55 10.57 -7.10 9.14
CA ILE A 55 11.94 -7.64 9.11
C ILE A 55 12.84 -6.84 10.04
N PHE A 56 12.79 -5.50 9.95
CA PHE A 56 13.56 -4.62 10.81
C PHE A 56 13.25 -4.86 12.30
N CYS A 57 11.96 -4.90 12.67
CA CYS A 57 11.53 -5.16 14.04
C CYS A 57 12.04 -6.51 14.57
N ALA A 58 11.98 -7.56 13.73
CA ALA A 58 12.46 -8.88 14.09
C ALA A 58 13.99 -8.90 14.30
N GLN A 59 14.75 -8.25 13.42
CA GLN A 59 16.20 -8.14 13.52
C GLN A 59 16.64 -7.42 14.79
N VAL A 60 16.07 -6.24 15.07
CA VAL A 60 16.37 -5.47 16.28
C VAL A 60 15.99 -6.25 17.54
N SER A 61 14.85 -6.93 17.54
CA SER A 61 14.41 -7.74 18.69
C SER A 61 15.38 -8.89 18.98
N LEU A 62 15.84 -9.58 17.94
CA LEU A 62 16.83 -10.65 18.07
C LEU A 62 18.16 -10.11 18.59
N GLN A 63 18.69 -9.04 17.98
CA GLN A 63 19.96 -8.45 18.38
C GLN A 63 19.91 -7.96 19.83
N SER A 64 18.82 -7.30 20.24
CA SER A 64 18.59 -6.86 21.63
C SER A 64 18.44 -7.98 22.66
N SER A 65 18.18 -9.21 22.21
CA SER A 65 18.09 -10.39 23.08
C SER A 65 19.46 -11.04 23.32
N ILE A 66 20.41 -10.84 22.40
CA ILE A 66 21.75 -11.45 22.44
C ILE A 66 22.78 -10.45 23.01
N GLU A 67 22.71 -9.17 22.63
CA GLU A 67 23.69 -8.16 23.02
C GLU A 67 23.26 -7.42 24.29
N ILE A 68 24.06 -7.55 25.35
CA ILE A 68 23.78 -6.98 26.69
C ILE A 68 24.10 -5.47 26.77
N ALA A 69 24.89 -4.93 25.85
CA ALA A 69 25.38 -3.55 25.89
C ALA A 69 25.27 -2.86 24.53
N PHE A 70 24.09 -2.34 24.19
CA PHE A 70 23.96 -1.40 23.09
C PHE A 70 24.57 -0.05 23.50
N GLY A 71 25.60 0.39 22.78
CA GLY A 71 26.16 1.74 22.91
C GLY A 71 25.12 2.81 22.53
N TYR A 72 25.31 4.02 23.04
CA TYR A 72 24.38 5.14 22.79
C TYR A 72 24.28 5.50 21.30
N ASP A 73 25.40 5.42 20.56
CA ASP A 73 25.45 5.69 19.12
C ASP A 73 24.62 4.67 18.32
N THR A 74 24.66 3.40 18.72
CA THR A 74 23.89 2.31 18.09
C THR A 74 22.38 2.48 18.28
N TRP A 75 21.95 3.05 19.41
CA TRP A 75 20.53 3.34 19.66
C TRP A 75 19.98 4.46 18.77
N GLY A 76 20.79 5.48 18.50
CA GLY A 76 20.41 6.57 17.60
C GLY A 76 20.16 6.08 16.18
N GLU A 77 21.04 5.21 15.67
CA GLU A 77 20.91 4.59 14.35
C GLU A 77 19.67 3.69 14.25
N ILE A 78 19.44 2.84 15.26
CA ILE A 78 18.23 1.99 15.33
C ILE A 78 16.97 2.85 15.33
N LEU A 79 16.94 3.93 16.12
CA LEU A 79 15.77 4.81 16.18
C LEU A 79 15.53 5.52 14.84
N SER A 80 16.59 5.95 14.16
CA SER A 80 16.51 6.56 12.83
C SER A 80 15.94 5.61 11.78
N GLU A 81 16.43 4.37 11.76
CA GLU A 81 15.95 3.35 10.82
C GLU A 81 14.52 2.89 11.15
N ALA A 82 14.17 2.82 12.44
CA ALA A 82 12.80 2.57 12.88
C ALA A 82 11.84 3.65 12.37
N ASN A 83 12.22 4.92 12.54
CA ASN A 83 11.43 6.06 12.05
C ASN A 83 11.24 6.00 10.54
N ARG A 84 12.30 5.70 9.78
CA ARG A 84 12.23 5.55 8.32
C ARG A 84 11.23 4.46 7.92
N ASN A 85 11.32 3.27 8.51
CA ASN A 85 10.42 2.16 8.18
C ASN A 85 8.95 2.49 8.54
N VAL A 86 8.72 3.09 9.71
CA VAL A 86 7.37 3.51 10.14
C VAL A 86 6.80 4.57 9.20
N ILE A 87 7.56 5.61 8.87
CA ILE A 87 7.11 6.69 7.99
C ILE A 87 6.79 6.13 6.60
N ASN A 88 7.66 5.29 6.05
CA ASN A 88 7.44 4.67 4.76
C ASN A 88 6.15 3.84 4.76
N PHE A 89 5.96 2.98 5.76
CA PHE A 89 4.75 2.15 5.89
C PHE A 89 3.47 2.98 6.04
N LEU A 90 3.47 4.02 6.88
CA LEU A 90 2.32 4.91 7.06
C LEU A 90 2.01 5.70 5.78
N THR A 91 3.05 6.12 5.05
CA THR A 91 2.92 6.85 3.80
C THR A 91 2.28 5.96 2.72
N THR A 92 2.75 4.73 2.56
CA THR A 92 2.16 3.78 1.60
C THR A 92 0.77 3.33 1.98
N THR A 93 0.46 3.21 3.28
CA THR A 93 -0.89 2.92 3.77
C THR A 93 -1.87 4.01 3.36
N LYS A 94 -1.48 5.29 3.54
CA LYS A 94 -2.29 6.42 3.07
C LYS A 94 -2.48 6.39 1.56
N MET A 95 -1.38 6.26 0.83
CA MET A 95 -1.40 6.28 -0.62
C MET A 95 -2.35 5.21 -1.15
N TYR A 96 -2.29 3.99 -0.62
CA TYR A 96 -3.19 2.91 -1.01
C TYR A 96 -4.66 3.25 -0.70
N ALA A 97 -4.97 3.71 0.51
CA ALA A 97 -6.33 4.09 0.90
C ALA A 97 -6.91 5.26 0.08
N ASP A 98 -6.08 6.24 -0.30
CA ASP A 98 -6.49 7.37 -1.12
C ASP A 98 -6.67 6.99 -2.60
N GLN A 99 -5.89 6.03 -3.10
CA GLN A 99 -5.90 5.62 -4.51
C GLN A 99 -6.94 4.54 -4.80
N VAL A 100 -7.27 3.64 -3.86
CA VAL A 100 -8.20 2.54 -4.13
C VAL A 100 -9.52 3.01 -4.75
N GLY A 101 -10.14 4.07 -4.22
CA GLY A 101 -11.40 4.58 -4.75
C GLY A 101 -11.32 5.26 -6.13
N ARG A 102 -10.11 5.51 -6.66
CA ARG A 102 -9.91 6.22 -7.93
C ARG A 102 -9.84 5.29 -9.15
N ASN A 103 -9.61 4.00 -8.94
CA ASN A 103 -9.55 2.99 -9.99
C ASN A 103 -10.96 2.59 -10.46
N PHE A 104 -11.06 2.02 -11.67
CA PHE A 104 -12.27 1.39 -12.21
C PHE A 104 -13.48 2.32 -12.42
N LYS A 105 -13.26 3.63 -12.59
CA LYS A 105 -14.35 4.61 -12.81
C LYS A 105 -15.18 4.37 -14.07
N HIS A 106 -14.61 3.69 -15.07
CA HIS A 106 -15.28 3.36 -16.34
C HIS A 106 -16.03 2.03 -16.31
N VAL A 107 -15.93 1.27 -15.22
CA VAL A 107 -16.64 0.01 -15.09
C VAL A 107 -18.03 0.31 -14.53
N GLU A 108 -19.06 0.00 -15.31
CA GLU A 108 -20.44 0.08 -14.84
C GLU A 108 -20.67 -1.06 -13.84
N LEU A 109 -20.81 -0.68 -12.57
CA LEU A 109 -21.14 -1.54 -11.45
C LEU A 109 -22.47 -1.06 -10.86
N GLY A 110 -23.24 -1.96 -10.24
CA GLY A 110 -24.48 -1.56 -9.54
C GLY A 110 -24.24 -0.48 -8.48
N GLU A 111 -23.10 -0.55 -7.78
CA GLU A 111 -22.57 0.53 -6.96
C GLU A 111 -21.16 0.89 -7.44
N SER A 112 -20.86 2.18 -7.63
CA SER A 112 -19.54 2.63 -8.08
C SER A 112 -18.43 2.12 -7.16
N PHE A 113 -17.29 1.69 -7.74
CA PHE A 113 -16.15 1.17 -6.98
C PHE A 113 -15.70 2.09 -5.85
N SER A 114 -15.69 3.41 -6.08
CA SER A 114 -15.33 4.41 -5.07
C SER A 114 -16.22 4.36 -3.81
N LYS A 115 -17.52 4.10 -3.97
CA LYS A 115 -18.45 4.00 -2.83
C LYS A 115 -18.23 2.71 -2.05
N GLN A 116 -18.05 1.60 -2.76
CA GLN A 116 -17.70 0.32 -2.15
C GLN A 116 -16.40 0.42 -1.35
N ALA A 117 -15.36 1.01 -1.94
CA ALA A 117 -14.07 1.21 -1.29
C ALA A 117 -14.18 2.10 -0.04
N ALA A 118 -14.89 3.23 -0.14
CA ALA A 118 -15.12 4.13 1.00
C ALA A 118 -15.87 3.42 2.15
N ARG A 119 -16.90 2.63 1.82
CA ARG A 119 -17.64 1.83 2.79
C ARG A 119 -16.73 0.83 3.50
N LEU A 120 -15.95 0.05 2.76
CA LEU A 120 -15.02 -0.94 3.34
C LEU A 120 -13.94 -0.30 4.23
N LEU A 121 -13.42 0.87 3.85
CA LEU A 121 -12.45 1.61 4.67
C LEU A 121 -13.10 2.14 5.97
N SER A 122 -14.36 2.57 5.91
CA SER A 122 -15.14 2.98 7.08
C SER A 122 -15.41 1.80 8.01
N GLU A 123 -15.88 0.67 7.47
CA GLU A 123 -16.12 -0.55 8.23
C GLU A 123 -14.84 -1.07 8.91
N ALA A 124 -13.71 -1.05 8.19
CA ALA A 124 -12.41 -1.42 8.75
C ALA A 124 -12.00 -0.52 9.93
N TYR A 125 -12.30 0.78 9.83
CA TYR A 125 -12.10 1.73 10.92
C TYR A 125 -12.97 1.37 12.14
N ASP A 126 -14.26 1.11 11.94
CA ASP A 126 -15.17 0.85 13.06
C ASP A 126 -14.87 -0.47 13.77
N ILE A 127 -14.40 -1.49 13.04
CA ILE A 127 -14.19 -2.84 13.57
C ILE A 127 -12.78 -3.01 14.16
N SER A 128 -11.74 -2.46 13.54
CA SER A 128 -10.35 -2.76 13.92
C SER A 128 -9.71 -1.67 14.75
N LEU A 129 -9.32 -2.01 15.99
CA LEU A 129 -8.51 -1.12 16.84
C LEU A 129 -7.15 -0.82 16.19
N ALA A 130 -6.51 -1.84 15.60
CA ALA A 130 -5.22 -1.68 14.94
C ALA A 130 -5.31 -0.71 13.75
N TYR A 131 -6.39 -0.81 12.97
CA TYR A 131 -6.64 0.12 11.86
C TYR A 131 -6.85 1.55 12.36
N ARG A 132 -7.68 1.75 13.39
CA ARG A 132 -7.88 3.08 14.02
C ARG A 132 -6.58 3.67 14.55
N PHE A 133 -5.77 2.86 15.23
CA PHE A 133 -4.48 3.28 15.74
C PHE A 133 -3.56 3.74 14.60
N LEU A 134 -3.44 2.96 13.52
CA LEU A 134 -2.64 3.33 12.36
C LEU A 134 -3.17 4.59 11.67
N TYR A 135 -4.49 4.74 11.56
CA TYR A 135 -5.14 5.92 10.98
C TYR A 135 -4.82 7.19 11.77
N GLU A 136 -4.94 7.14 13.10
CA GLU A 136 -4.63 8.27 13.99
C GLU A 136 -3.13 8.56 14.03
N LEU A 137 -2.29 7.53 14.12
CA LEU A 137 -0.83 7.68 14.09
C LEU A 137 -0.38 8.32 12.79
N ARG A 138 -0.90 7.87 11.65
CA ARG A 138 -0.67 8.48 10.34
C ARG A 138 -1.03 9.96 10.34
N ASN A 139 -2.25 10.30 10.78
CA ASN A 139 -2.70 11.70 10.82
C ASN A 139 -1.76 12.55 11.68
N HIS A 140 -1.36 12.02 12.85
CA HIS A 140 -0.42 12.69 13.74
C HIS A 140 0.94 12.97 13.06
N VAL A 141 1.55 11.96 12.44
CA VAL A 141 2.86 12.07 11.77
C VAL A 141 2.80 13.08 10.61
N GLN A 142 1.71 13.10 9.85
CA GLN A 142 1.54 14.02 8.72
C GLN A 142 1.38 15.48 9.11
N HIS A 143 0.77 15.76 10.27
CA HIS A 143 0.54 17.13 10.72
C HIS A 143 1.66 17.71 11.59
N ARG A 144 2.48 16.86 12.25
CA ARG A 144 3.51 17.33 13.19
C ARG A 144 4.93 17.34 12.66
N GLY A 145 5.16 16.82 11.44
CA GLY A 145 6.50 16.72 10.88
C GLY A 145 7.31 15.61 11.57
N SER A 146 8.12 14.92 10.79
CA SER A 146 8.79 13.64 11.04
C SER A 146 9.84 13.60 12.18
N ALA A 147 9.80 14.51 13.15
CA ALA A 147 10.97 14.79 13.97
C ALA A 147 11.11 13.94 15.24
N ASP A 148 10.06 13.27 15.75
CA ASP A 148 10.22 12.55 17.03
C ASP A 148 9.12 11.50 17.30
N ILE A 149 8.97 10.47 16.45
CA ILE A 149 8.18 9.29 16.85
C ILE A 149 9.01 8.51 17.88
N ARG A 150 8.88 8.89 19.17
CA ARG A 150 9.50 8.14 20.27
C ARG A 150 8.76 6.84 20.50
N VAL A 151 9.09 5.81 19.73
CA VAL A 151 8.63 4.45 19.99
C VAL A 151 9.36 3.92 21.22
N LYS A 152 8.68 3.88 22.37
CA LYS A 152 9.19 3.20 23.57
C LYS A 152 9.03 1.69 23.42
N MET A 153 10.07 1.02 22.92
CA MET A 153 10.18 -0.44 22.99
C MET A 153 10.30 -0.85 24.47
N THR A 154 9.22 -1.35 25.07
CA THR A 154 9.22 -1.81 26.46
C THR A 154 9.45 -3.31 26.50
N ARG A 155 10.56 -3.75 27.13
CA ARG A 155 10.78 -5.17 27.47
C ARG A 155 9.68 -5.63 28.42
N ARG A 156 8.76 -6.47 27.95
CA ARG A 156 7.88 -7.25 28.83
C ARG A 156 8.62 -8.53 29.22
N ILE A 157 9.42 -8.47 30.28
CA ILE A 157 9.93 -9.69 30.92
C ILE A 157 8.76 -10.29 31.70
N ARG A 158 8.08 -11.29 31.15
CA ARG A 158 7.29 -12.22 31.95
C ARG A 158 8.25 -13.22 32.58
N PHE A 159 8.67 -12.95 33.81
CA PHE A 159 9.05 -14.06 34.69
C PHE A 159 7.75 -14.77 35.07
N LEU A 160 7.52 -15.94 34.49
CA LEU A 160 6.66 -16.95 35.10
C LEU A 160 7.53 -17.62 36.17
N LEU A 161 7.30 -17.24 37.43
CA LEU A 161 7.49 -18.10 38.59
C LEU A 161 6.10 -18.52 39.05
#